data_AF-A0A1C6URL4-F1
#
_entry.id   AF-A0A1C6URL4-F1
#
_cell.length_a   1.000
_cell.length_b   1.000
_cell.length_c   1.000
_cell.angle_alpha   90.00
_cell.angle_beta   90.00
_cell.angle_gamma   90.00
#
_symmetry.space_group_name_H-M   'P 1'
#
loop_
_entity.id
_entity.type
_entity.pdbx_description
1 polymer ?
#
loop_
_entity_poly.entity_id
_entity_poly.type
_entity_poly.pdbx_seq_one_letter_code
_entity_poly.pdbx_strand_id
1 'polypeptide(L)'
;MRAIRPVALTALGLIAVLVVPGVAAAAPSDPRSVVSSPDSGGANLRTCPNLPNPDDTTNGCGIVDWLPNGTHVMMRCWRDGAAPYERTSPRWFWVTVGEGPKIGWSGYVWSELVADQTSTPPCDGPLFQYQPDGPKIWLEPGPAAPHGFRYAITLSGFPANSQVALTCHDSVSPEGFFSFSLITDESGWAFTERQCYSADGPDHWVTADGLESPPVSW
;
A
#
# COMPACT_ATOMS: atom_id res chain seq x y z
N MET A 1 68.60 12.12 -43.35
CA MET A 1 67.21 11.63 -43.46
C MET A 1 66.58 11.76 -42.07
N ARG A 2 65.72 12.76 -41.84
CA ARG A 2 65.05 12.98 -40.54
C ARG A 2 63.66 12.34 -40.59
N ALA A 3 63.42 11.38 -39.70
CA ALA A 3 62.14 10.68 -39.57
C ALA A 3 61.11 11.56 -38.85
N ILE A 4 59.95 11.75 -39.48
CA ILE A 4 58.79 12.45 -38.93
C ILE A 4 57.95 11.41 -38.17
N ARG A 5 57.73 11.60 -36.87
CA ARG A 5 56.82 10.77 -36.07
C ARG A 5 55.40 11.34 -36.12
N PRO A 6 54.35 10.53 -36.30
CA PRO A 6 52.98 11.00 -36.26
C PRO A 6 52.52 11.20 -34.81
N VAL A 7 51.80 12.30 -34.57
CA VAL A 7 51.12 12.60 -33.31
C VAL A 7 49.72 12.00 -33.39
N ALA A 8 49.39 11.08 -32.49
CA ALA A 8 48.06 10.51 -32.35
C ALA A 8 47.14 11.49 -31.59
N LEU A 9 46.06 11.91 -32.23
CA LEU A 9 45.01 12.73 -31.63
C LEU A 9 44.01 11.79 -30.92
N THR A 10 43.96 11.85 -29.59
CA THR A 10 42.98 11.11 -28.79
C THR A 10 41.67 11.89 -28.75
N ALA A 11 40.62 11.38 -29.41
CA ALA A 11 39.29 11.96 -29.37
C ALA A 11 38.60 11.60 -28.04
N LEU A 12 38.36 12.60 -27.19
CA LEU A 12 37.51 12.50 -26.00
C LEU A 12 36.04 12.47 -26.45
N GLY A 13 35.43 11.28 -26.41
CA GLY A 13 33.99 11.12 -26.61
C GLY A 13 33.20 11.66 -25.42
N LEU A 14 32.37 12.68 -25.63
CA LEU A 14 31.38 13.11 -24.66
C LEU A 14 30.30 12.02 -24.52
N ILE A 15 30.21 11.42 -23.34
CA ILE A 15 29.06 10.59 -22.95
C ILE A 15 27.99 11.56 -22.44
N ALA A 16 26.91 11.73 -23.22
CA ALA A 16 25.73 12.43 -22.77
C ALA A 16 24.95 11.52 -21.81
N VAL A 17 24.99 11.85 -20.51
CA VAL A 17 24.18 11.18 -19.50
C VAL A 17 22.75 11.69 -19.64
N LEU A 18 21.86 10.84 -20.14
CA LEU A 18 20.41 11.07 -20.13
C LEU A 18 19.93 10.98 -18.68
N VAL A 19 19.60 12.13 -18.09
CA VAL A 19 18.87 12.19 -16.82
C VAL A 19 17.41 11.87 -17.13
N VAL A 20 16.99 10.65 -16.79
CA VAL A 20 15.57 10.29 -16.79
C VAL A 20 14.94 10.99 -15.58
N PRO A 21 13.89 11.80 -15.74
CA PRO A 21 13.17 12.35 -14.59
C PRO A 21 12.63 11.18 -13.77
N GLY A 22 13.11 11.06 -12.52
CA GLY A 22 12.62 10.06 -11.58
C GLY A 22 11.13 10.28 -11.38
N VAL A 23 10.35 9.23 -11.61
CA VAL A 23 8.96 9.19 -11.19
C VAL A 23 9.00 9.34 -9.67
N ALA A 24 8.44 10.43 -9.14
CA ALA A 24 8.33 10.57 -7.70
C ALA A 24 7.59 9.35 -7.16
N ALA A 25 8.24 8.60 -6.26
CA ALA A 25 7.57 7.54 -5.53
C ALA A 25 6.35 8.16 -4.85
N ALA A 26 5.17 7.53 -5.02
CA ALA A 26 3.99 7.95 -4.29
C ALA A 26 4.34 7.94 -2.80
N ALA A 27 4.04 9.04 -2.10
CA ALA A 27 4.29 9.12 -0.66
C ALA A 27 3.60 7.94 0.05
N PRO A 28 4.22 7.36 1.09
CA PRO A 28 3.62 6.28 1.85
C PRO A 28 2.24 6.70 2.35
N SER A 29 1.23 5.87 2.09
CA SER A 29 -0.15 6.09 2.49
C SER A 29 -0.29 5.72 3.96
N ASP A 30 0.10 6.64 4.83
CA ASP A 30 -0.16 6.55 6.27
C ASP A 30 -1.65 6.24 6.52
N PRO A 31 -2.04 5.19 7.26
CA PRO A 31 -3.45 4.87 7.54
C PRO A 31 -4.02 5.79 8.63
N ARG A 32 -3.69 7.07 8.58
CA ARG A 32 -4.38 8.08 9.38
C ARG A 32 -5.82 8.25 8.96
N SER A 33 -6.19 7.78 7.77
CA SER A 33 -7.56 7.91 7.30
C SER A 33 -8.47 7.02 8.12
N VAL A 34 -9.55 7.60 8.63
CA VAL A 34 -10.49 6.91 9.51
C VAL A 34 -11.89 6.98 8.93
N VAL A 35 -12.66 5.90 9.11
CA VAL A 35 -14.08 5.92 8.80
C VAL A 35 -14.78 6.89 9.74
N SER A 36 -15.48 7.86 9.17
CA SER A 36 -16.18 8.91 9.92
C SER A 36 -17.45 9.29 9.18
N SER A 37 -18.56 8.68 9.57
CA SER A 37 -19.90 9.02 9.10
C SER A 37 -20.64 9.83 10.16
N PRO A 38 -21.10 11.05 9.85
CA PRO A 38 -21.88 11.87 10.79
C PRO A 38 -23.26 11.30 11.10
N ASP A 39 -23.85 10.53 10.16
CA ASP A 39 -25.28 10.18 10.22
C ASP A 39 -25.55 8.68 10.43
N SER A 40 -24.61 7.80 10.06
CA SER A 40 -24.83 6.34 10.08
C SER A 40 -23.96 5.58 11.07
N GLY A 41 -23.03 6.23 11.76
CA GLY A 41 -22.11 5.59 12.71
C GLY A 41 -21.06 4.68 12.09
N GLY A 42 -20.92 4.70 10.76
CA GLY A 42 -19.93 3.92 10.02
C GLY A 42 -20.13 3.97 8.50
N ALA A 43 -19.40 3.13 7.78
CA ALA A 43 -19.44 3.02 6.34
C ALA A 43 -19.55 1.56 5.87
N ASN A 44 -20.25 1.35 4.74
CA ASN A 44 -20.23 0.06 4.07
C ASN A 44 -18.96 -0.06 3.23
N LEU A 45 -18.19 -1.13 3.46
CA LEU A 45 -17.12 -1.57 2.56
C LEU A 45 -17.75 -2.33 1.40
N ARG A 46 -17.48 -1.95 0.15
CA ARG A 46 -18.15 -2.52 -1.03
C ARG A 46 -17.18 -3.15 -2.02
N THR A 47 -17.66 -4.09 -2.83
CA THR A 47 -16.87 -4.68 -3.93
C THR A 47 -16.70 -3.74 -5.13
N CYS A 48 -17.51 -2.67 -5.23
CA CYS A 48 -17.47 -1.74 -6.35
C CYS A 48 -17.77 -0.28 -5.91
N PRO A 49 -17.39 0.74 -6.71
CA PRO A 49 -17.55 2.15 -6.38
C PRO A 49 -18.92 2.70 -6.81
N ASN A 50 -20.00 1.97 -6.58
CA ASN A 50 -21.36 2.39 -6.94
C ASN A 50 -22.35 1.95 -5.86
N LEU A 51 -23.55 2.53 -5.90
CA LEU A 51 -24.70 1.94 -5.21
C LEU A 51 -25.33 0.84 -6.07
N PRO A 52 -25.96 -0.18 -5.45
CA PRO A 52 -26.86 -1.06 -6.17
C PRO A 52 -27.98 -0.23 -6.81
N ASN A 53 -28.48 -0.67 -7.98
CA ASN A 53 -29.69 -0.06 -8.51
C ASN A 53 -30.86 -0.33 -7.54
N PRO A 54 -31.87 0.56 -7.46
CA PRO A 54 -33.01 0.37 -6.56
C PRO A 54 -33.74 -0.97 -6.75
N ASP A 55 -33.72 -1.49 -7.97
CA ASP A 55 -34.36 -2.75 -8.37
C ASP A 55 -33.40 -3.95 -8.36
N ASP A 56 -32.14 -3.75 -8.00
CA ASP A 56 -31.13 -4.79 -7.94
C ASP A 56 -30.46 -4.80 -6.57
N THR A 57 -30.70 -5.86 -5.81
CA THR A 57 -30.17 -5.98 -4.44
C THR A 57 -28.65 -6.10 -4.40
N THR A 58 -27.99 -6.47 -5.50
CA THR A 58 -26.55 -6.71 -5.47
C THR A 58 -25.78 -6.20 -6.67
N ASN A 59 -26.25 -6.30 -7.91
CA ASN A 59 -25.58 -5.89 -9.16
C ASN A 59 -24.03 -6.09 -9.21
N GLY A 60 -23.52 -7.13 -8.53
CA GLY A 60 -22.07 -7.32 -8.31
C GLY A 60 -21.36 -6.32 -7.37
N CYS A 61 -22.08 -5.31 -6.86
CA CYS A 61 -21.66 -4.29 -5.91
C CYS A 61 -22.11 -4.58 -4.47
N GLY A 62 -21.75 -5.77 -3.99
CA GLY A 62 -22.12 -6.23 -2.65
C GLY A 62 -21.44 -5.42 -1.55
N ILE A 63 -22.10 -5.37 -0.39
CA ILE A 63 -21.46 -4.97 0.86
C ILE A 63 -20.58 -6.13 1.29
N VAL A 64 -19.28 -5.88 1.36
CA VAL A 64 -18.27 -6.80 1.88
C VAL A 64 -18.35 -6.83 3.40
N ASP A 65 -18.45 -5.64 4.02
CA ASP A 65 -18.52 -5.50 5.46
C ASP A 65 -19.07 -4.12 5.89
N TRP A 66 -19.34 -3.99 7.19
CA TRP A 66 -19.63 -2.73 7.86
C TRP A 66 -18.44 -2.28 8.70
N LEU A 67 -17.95 -1.06 8.45
CA LEU A 67 -16.85 -0.43 9.18
C LEU A 67 -17.42 0.63 10.14
N PRO A 68 -17.37 0.44 11.46
CA PRO A 68 -17.78 1.46 12.43
C PRO A 68 -16.97 2.76 12.32
N ASN A 69 -17.52 3.87 12.82
CA ASN A 69 -16.74 5.09 12.99
C ASN A 69 -15.49 4.84 13.85
N GLY A 70 -14.39 5.48 13.46
CA GLY A 70 -13.08 5.31 14.08
C GLY A 70 -12.24 4.21 13.45
N THR A 71 -12.80 3.33 12.59
CA THR A 71 -12.02 2.29 11.91
C THR A 71 -10.93 2.92 11.05
N HIS A 72 -9.67 2.64 11.38
CA HIS A 72 -8.51 3.03 10.57
C HIS A 72 -8.47 2.27 9.25
N VAL A 73 -8.27 3.02 8.17
CA VAL A 73 -8.18 2.49 6.81
C VAL A 73 -7.01 3.13 6.07
N MET A 74 -6.33 2.33 5.27
CA MET A 74 -5.34 2.83 4.33
C MET A 74 -6.00 3.09 2.98
N MET A 75 -6.01 4.34 2.54
CA MET A 75 -6.47 4.71 1.20
C MET A 75 -5.42 4.28 0.16
N ARG A 76 -5.84 3.49 -0.83
CA ARG A 76 -4.94 2.95 -1.88
C ARG A 76 -5.07 3.70 -3.20
N CYS A 77 -6.29 3.99 -3.61
CA CYS A 77 -6.60 4.74 -4.83
C CYS A 77 -8.01 5.34 -4.73
N TRP A 78 -8.36 6.16 -5.72
CA TRP A 78 -9.73 6.64 -5.89
C TRP A 78 -10.30 6.33 -7.27
N ARG A 79 -11.61 6.14 -7.32
CA ARG A 79 -12.38 6.03 -8.55
C ARG A 79 -13.69 6.78 -8.38
N ASP A 80 -14.05 7.57 -9.37
CA ASP A 80 -15.36 8.22 -9.39
C ASP A 80 -16.43 7.24 -9.89
N GLY A 81 -17.60 7.31 -9.27
CA GLY A 81 -18.76 6.46 -9.53
C GLY A 81 -20.05 7.12 -9.04
N ALA A 82 -21.11 6.34 -8.87
CA ALA A 82 -22.39 6.86 -8.41
C ALA A 82 -22.30 7.32 -6.95
N ALA A 83 -22.56 8.61 -6.69
CA ALA A 83 -22.61 9.14 -5.34
C ALA A 83 -23.82 8.56 -4.57
N PRO A 84 -23.66 8.19 -3.29
CA PRO A 84 -24.78 7.88 -2.42
C PRO A 84 -25.60 9.14 -2.06
N TYR A 85 -26.90 9.14 -2.39
CA TYR A 85 -27.87 10.18 -2.01
C TYR A 85 -27.58 11.59 -2.58
N GLU A 86 -28.25 12.64 -2.06
CA GLU A 86 -28.13 14.06 -2.46
C GLU A 86 -26.76 14.70 -2.16
N ARG A 87 -25.70 13.88 -2.08
CA ARG A 87 -24.35 14.28 -1.72
C ARG A 87 -23.56 14.66 -2.95
N THR A 88 -22.47 15.39 -2.74
CA THR A 88 -21.78 16.12 -3.83
C THR A 88 -20.62 15.36 -4.46
N SER A 89 -19.95 14.47 -3.73
CA SER A 89 -18.78 13.78 -4.24
C SER A 89 -19.13 12.48 -4.97
N PRO A 90 -18.76 12.31 -6.26
CA PRO A 90 -18.83 11.01 -6.93
C PRO A 90 -17.69 10.06 -6.50
N ARG A 91 -16.78 10.49 -5.64
CA ARG A 91 -15.52 9.79 -5.39
C ARG A 91 -15.67 8.64 -4.40
N TRP A 92 -15.06 7.51 -4.73
CA TRP A 92 -14.91 6.35 -3.87
C TRP A 92 -13.43 6.01 -3.71
N PHE A 93 -13.02 5.68 -2.50
CA PHE A 93 -11.66 5.20 -2.24
C PHE A 93 -11.67 3.68 -2.17
N TRP A 94 -10.74 3.05 -2.88
CA TRP A 94 -10.36 1.69 -2.53
C TRP A 94 -9.50 1.76 -1.27
N VAL A 95 -9.95 1.11 -0.20
CA VAL A 95 -9.27 1.12 1.09
C VAL A 95 -8.90 -0.29 1.53
N THR A 96 -7.88 -0.40 2.37
CA THR A 96 -7.56 -1.60 3.14
C THR A 96 -7.80 -1.29 4.62
N VAL A 97 -8.54 -2.14 5.33
CA VAL A 97 -8.78 -2.01 6.76
C VAL A 97 -7.47 -2.21 7.51
N GLY A 98 -7.11 -1.24 8.37
CA GLY A 98 -5.85 -1.25 9.11
C GLY A 98 -5.93 -1.88 10.49
N GLU A 99 -7.14 -2.09 11.03
CA GLU A 99 -7.32 -2.55 12.40
C GLU A 99 -8.57 -3.41 12.61
N GLY A 100 -8.68 -4.02 13.79
CA GLY A 100 -9.85 -4.79 14.21
C GLY A 100 -9.98 -6.17 13.56
N PRO A 101 -11.13 -6.85 13.72
CA PRO A 101 -11.33 -8.25 13.28
C PRO A 101 -11.24 -8.47 11.76
N LYS A 102 -11.16 -7.38 11.00
CA LYS A 102 -11.22 -7.33 9.55
C LYS A 102 -9.98 -6.67 8.96
N ILE A 103 -8.91 -6.57 9.75
CA ILE A 103 -7.62 -6.10 9.27
C ILE A 103 -7.28 -6.79 7.95
N GLY A 104 -6.93 -5.97 6.96
CA GLY A 104 -6.59 -6.41 5.63
C GLY A 104 -7.72 -6.61 4.63
N TRP A 105 -8.96 -6.61 5.09
CA TRP A 105 -10.07 -6.59 4.17
C TRP A 105 -10.03 -5.31 3.35
N SER A 106 -10.41 -5.41 2.08
CA SER A 106 -10.32 -4.29 1.16
C SER A 106 -11.60 -4.16 0.35
N GLY A 107 -11.89 -2.92 -0.03
CA GLY A 107 -13.11 -2.58 -0.76
C GLY A 107 -13.21 -1.08 -0.99
N TYR A 108 -14.28 -0.68 -1.67
CA TYR A 108 -14.61 0.72 -1.88
C TYR A 108 -15.39 1.26 -0.68
N VAL A 109 -14.95 2.42 -0.20
CA VAL A 109 -15.67 3.27 0.75
C VAL A 109 -15.89 4.63 0.10
N TRP A 110 -17.08 5.18 0.25
CA TRP A 110 -17.41 6.47 -0.35
C TRP A 110 -16.65 7.61 0.34
N SER A 111 -16.13 8.57 -0.44
CA SER A 111 -15.10 9.51 0.03
C SER A 111 -15.54 10.36 1.22
N GLU A 112 -16.81 10.80 1.25
CA GLU A 112 -17.29 11.66 2.34
C GLU A 112 -17.44 10.91 3.68
N LEU A 113 -17.27 9.58 3.70
CA LEU A 113 -17.27 8.77 4.93
C LEU A 113 -15.85 8.44 5.41
N VAL A 114 -14.82 9.03 4.79
CA VAL A 114 -13.42 8.86 5.16
C VAL A 114 -12.87 10.23 5.57
N ALA A 115 -12.46 10.37 6.83
CA ALA A 115 -11.75 11.54 7.34
C ALA A 115 -10.23 11.36 7.21
N ASP A 116 -9.48 12.45 7.42
CA ASP A 116 -8.01 12.46 7.37
C ASP A 116 -7.44 11.82 6.08
N GLN A 117 -8.06 12.20 4.96
CA GLN A 117 -7.76 11.64 3.65
C GLN A 117 -6.33 11.96 3.21
N THR A 118 -5.66 10.96 2.66
CA THR A 118 -4.34 11.11 2.05
C THR A 118 -4.44 11.20 0.52
N SER A 119 -3.42 11.80 -0.11
CA SER A 119 -3.35 11.85 -1.58
C SER A 119 -3.13 10.44 -2.13
N THR A 120 -4.04 9.97 -2.98
CA THR A 120 -3.95 8.65 -3.62
C THR A 120 -4.11 8.76 -5.14
N PRO A 121 -3.51 7.84 -5.92
CA PRO A 121 -3.66 7.82 -7.37
C PRO A 121 -5.06 7.34 -7.80
N PRO A 122 -5.48 7.59 -9.06
CA PRO A 122 -6.68 6.98 -9.64
C PRO A 122 -6.55 5.45 -9.74
N CYS A 123 -7.65 4.71 -9.56
CA CYS A 123 -7.68 3.24 -9.62
C CYS A 123 -7.56 2.66 -11.06
N ASP A 124 -7.48 3.50 -12.08
CA ASP A 124 -7.36 3.12 -13.50
C ASP A 124 -6.04 3.58 -14.11
N GLY A 125 -5.13 4.13 -13.30
CA GLY A 125 -3.80 4.49 -13.72
C GLY A 125 -2.95 3.27 -14.12
N PRO A 126 -1.94 3.44 -14.98
CA PRO A 126 -1.02 2.36 -15.37
C PRO A 126 -0.24 1.78 -14.18
N LEU A 127 -0.19 2.50 -13.05
CA LEU A 127 0.41 2.07 -11.79
C LEU A 127 -0.57 1.29 -10.89
N PHE A 128 -1.86 1.24 -11.25
CA PHE A 128 -2.91 0.61 -10.47
C PHE A 128 -3.56 -0.53 -11.26
N GLN A 129 -2.77 -1.56 -11.59
CA GLN A 129 -3.37 -2.87 -11.86
C GLN A 129 -3.80 -3.48 -10.52
N TYR A 130 -4.95 -3.00 -10.05
CA TYR A 130 -5.64 -3.60 -8.92
C TYR A 130 -6.25 -4.92 -9.36
N GLN A 131 -5.42 -5.96 -9.28
CA GLN A 131 -5.96 -7.28 -9.10
C GLN A 131 -6.51 -7.34 -7.66
N PRO A 132 -7.76 -7.79 -7.45
CA PRO A 132 -8.20 -8.23 -6.13
C PRO A 132 -7.28 -9.32 -5.53
N ASP A 133 -6.49 -9.97 -6.39
CA ASP A 133 -5.42 -10.94 -6.11
C ASP A 133 -3.99 -10.33 -6.17
N GLY A 134 -3.86 -9.00 -6.18
CA GLY A 134 -2.56 -8.33 -6.26
C GLY A 134 -1.72 -8.51 -4.99
N PRO A 135 -0.46 -8.03 -4.99
CA PRO A 135 0.45 -8.16 -3.85
C PRO A 135 -0.14 -7.55 -2.58
N LYS A 136 -0.03 -8.25 -1.45
CA LYS A 136 -0.48 -7.83 -0.11
C LYS A 136 0.58 -8.17 0.92
N ILE A 137 0.69 -7.30 1.93
CA ILE A 137 1.58 -7.45 3.08
C ILE A 137 0.73 -7.41 4.33
N TRP A 138 0.84 -8.44 5.17
CA TRP A 138 0.21 -8.53 6.47
C TRP A 138 1.24 -8.49 7.57
N LEU A 139 0.94 -7.74 8.62
CA LEU A 139 1.74 -7.65 9.83
C LEU A 139 0.93 -8.12 11.03
N GLU A 140 1.47 -9.05 11.79
CA GLU A 140 0.90 -9.58 13.02
C GLU A 140 1.97 -9.66 14.12
N PRO A 141 1.59 -9.68 15.40
CA PRO A 141 2.54 -9.92 16.48
C PRO A 141 3.17 -11.30 16.32
N GLY A 142 4.48 -11.34 16.10
CA GLY A 142 5.27 -12.56 16.06
C GLY A 142 5.70 -13.04 17.45
N PRO A 143 6.78 -13.84 17.55
CA PRO A 143 7.31 -14.28 18.83
C PRO A 143 7.65 -13.12 19.76
N ALA A 144 7.43 -13.32 21.05
CA ALA A 144 7.83 -12.37 22.09
C ALA A 144 9.33 -12.06 22.00
N ALA A 145 9.66 -10.79 22.19
CA ALA A 145 11.02 -10.28 22.25
C ALA A 145 11.30 -9.67 23.64
N PRO A 146 12.53 -9.25 23.96
CA PRO A 146 12.81 -8.62 25.26
C PRO A 146 11.87 -7.46 25.60
N HIS A 147 11.40 -6.72 24.58
CA HIS A 147 10.34 -5.72 24.70
C HIS A 147 9.34 -5.91 23.56
N GLY A 148 8.06 -6.20 23.87
CA GLY A 148 7.03 -6.39 22.84
C GLY A 148 7.21 -7.65 21.99
N PHE A 149 6.97 -7.53 20.69
CA PHE A 149 6.93 -8.65 19.74
C PHE A 149 7.82 -8.40 18.52
N ARG A 150 8.32 -9.49 17.92
CA ARG A 150 8.86 -9.43 16.55
C ARG A 150 7.73 -9.26 15.55
N TYR A 151 8.05 -8.87 14.33
CA TYR A 151 7.02 -8.71 13.30
C TYR A 151 6.83 -10.06 12.61
N ALA A 152 5.62 -10.62 12.65
CA ALA A 152 5.22 -11.71 11.77
C ALA A 152 4.70 -11.09 10.44
N ILE A 153 5.46 -11.30 9.38
CA ILE A 153 5.26 -10.70 8.07
C ILE A 153 4.78 -11.79 7.12
N THR A 154 3.62 -11.58 6.51
CA THR A 154 3.12 -12.44 5.43
C THR A 154 3.04 -11.64 4.13
N LEU A 155 3.63 -12.18 3.07
CA LEU A 155 3.47 -11.72 1.70
C LEU A 155 2.52 -12.65 0.96
N SER A 156 1.62 -12.10 0.15
CA SER A 156 0.75 -12.88 -0.74
C SER A 156 0.49 -12.14 -2.04
N GLY A 157 0.31 -12.85 -3.15
CA GLY A 157 -0.01 -12.23 -4.45
C GLY A 157 1.17 -11.54 -5.13
N PHE A 158 2.40 -11.76 -4.65
CA PHE A 158 3.63 -11.33 -5.32
C PHE A 158 3.98 -12.29 -6.46
N PRO A 159 4.85 -11.92 -7.42
CA PRO A 159 5.25 -12.84 -8.50
C PRO A 159 5.86 -14.13 -7.93
N ALA A 160 5.41 -15.30 -8.40
CA ALA A 160 5.90 -16.59 -7.91
C ALA A 160 7.44 -16.75 -8.08
N ASN A 161 8.10 -17.40 -7.12
CA ASN A 161 9.55 -17.61 -7.10
C ASN A 161 10.38 -16.32 -7.27
N SER A 162 9.85 -15.17 -6.84
CA SER A 162 10.54 -13.88 -6.95
C SER A 162 11.20 -13.48 -5.64
N GLN A 163 12.29 -12.71 -5.75
CA GLN A 163 12.90 -12.04 -4.62
C GLN A 163 12.18 -10.71 -4.39
N VAL A 164 11.55 -10.57 -3.23
CA VAL A 164 10.86 -9.35 -2.80
C VAL A 164 11.76 -8.65 -1.77
N ALA A 165 12.09 -7.38 -2.00
CA ALA A 165 12.87 -6.58 -1.05
C ALA A 165 11.94 -5.98 0.02
N LEU A 166 12.29 -6.15 1.29
CA LEU A 166 11.52 -5.62 2.42
C LEU A 166 12.35 -4.65 3.26
N THR A 167 11.69 -3.61 3.77
CA THR A 167 12.23 -2.70 4.78
C THR A 167 11.28 -2.65 5.97
N CYS A 168 11.82 -2.86 7.17
CA CYS A 168 11.12 -2.73 8.44
C CYS A 168 11.14 -1.27 8.91
N HIS A 169 10.01 -0.78 9.37
CA HIS A 169 9.84 0.58 9.86
C HIS A 169 9.19 0.58 11.26
N ASP A 170 9.45 1.65 11.98
CA ASP A 170 8.70 2.03 13.17
C ASP A 170 8.50 3.55 13.17
N SER A 171 7.62 4.04 14.04
CA SER A 171 7.28 5.46 14.14
C SER A 171 8.44 6.38 14.55
N VAL A 172 9.55 5.84 15.08
CA VAL A 172 10.78 6.61 15.37
C VAL A 172 11.73 6.60 14.15
N SER A 173 11.65 5.58 13.31
CA SER A 173 12.48 5.34 12.13
C SER A 173 11.63 5.20 10.86
N PRO A 174 10.93 6.28 10.41
CA PRO A 174 10.02 6.20 9.27
C PRO A 174 10.72 5.89 7.95
N GLU A 175 12.00 6.24 7.82
CA GLU A 175 12.83 5.89 6.65
C GLU A 175 13.27 4.40 6.64
N GLY A 176 12.97 3.66 7.70
CA GLY A 176 13.30 2.25 7.88
C GLY A 176 14.55 2.01 8.71
N PHE A 177 14.55 0.94 9.51
CA PHE A 177 15.65 0.58 10.42
C PHE A 177 16.37 -0.72 10.02
N PHE A 178 15.74 -1.58 9.21
CA PHE A 178 16.33 -2.84 8.76
C PHE A 178 15.77 -3.24 7.40
N SER A 179 16.59 -3.83 6.53
CA SER A 179 16.17 -4.29 5.19
C SER A 179 16.69 -5.69 4.89
N PHE A 180 15.89 -6.49 4.20
CA PHE A 180 16.19 -7.86 3.81
C PHE A 180 15.38 -8.25 2.57
N SER A 181 15.46 -9.51 2.14
CA SER A 181 14.59 -10.03 1.10
C SER A 181 13.95 -11.35 1.50
N LEU A 182 12.75 -11.60 1.00
CA LEU A 182 12.11 -12.91 1.01
C LEU A 182 12.03 -13.44 -0.42
N ILE A 183 12.06 -14.77 -0.55
CA ILE A 183 11.74 -15.45 -1.80
C ILE A 183 10.33 -16.00 -1.64
N THR A 184 9.43 -15.61 -2.53
CA THR A 184 8.08 -16.17 -2.55
C THR A 184 8.08 -17.58 -3.14
N ASP A 185 7.15 -18.41 -2.72
CA ASP A 185 6.94 -19.73 -3.29
C ASP A 185 6.27 -19.68 -4.68
N GLU A 186 5.85 -20.85 -5.17
CA GLU A 186 5.17 -21.01 -6.46
C GLU A 186 3.78 -20.34 -6.52
N SER A 187 3.21 -20.00 -5.37
CA SER A 187 1.92 -19.30 -5.24
C SER A 187 2.07 -17.80 -5.03
N GLY A 188 3.31 -17.28 -4.96
CA GLY A 188 3.55 -15.88 -4.66
C GLY A 188 3.41 -15.54 -3.18
N TRP A 189 3.55 -16.55 -2.31
CA TRP A 189 3.47 -16.40 -0.85
C TRP A 189 4.85 -16.44 -0.21
N ALA A 190 5.05 -15.65 0.85
CA ALA A 190 6.22 -15.77 1.71
C ALA A 190 5.87 -15.40 3.15
N PHE A 191 6.65 -15.89 4.10
CA PHE A 191 6.48 -15.56 5.51
C PHE A 191 7.80 -15.46 6.24
N THR A 192 7.86 -14.54 7.21
CA THR A 192 8.93 -14.52 8.22
C THR A 192 8.46 -13.88 9.51
N GLU A 193 9.03 -14.32 10.63
CA GLU A 193 8.74 -13.77 11.96
C GLU A 193 10.01 -13.38 12.75
N ARG A 194 11.16 -13.43 12.07
CA ARG A 194 12.49 -13.36 12.72
C ARG A 194 13.31 -12.15 12.33
N GLN A 195 12.93 -11.46 11.25
CA GLN A 195 13.79 -10.44 10.63
C GLN A 195 13.62 -9.08 11.31
N CYS A 196 12.38 -8.59 11.41
CA CYS A 196 12.10 -7.28 12.01
C CYS A 196 11.85 -7.38 13.51
N TYR A 197 12.46 -6.46 14.26
CA TYR A 197 12.20 -6.21 15.67
C TYR A 197 12.58 -4.75 15.95
N SER A 198 11.67 -4.01 16.57
CA SER A 198 11.94 -2.70 17.15
C SER A 198 11.22 -2.59 18.48
N ALA A 199 11.90 -2.03 19.49
CA ALA A 199 11.30 -1.67 20.77
C ALA A 199 10.91 -0.18 20.82
N ASP A 200 11.11 0.53 19.70
CA ASP A 200 10.96 1.96 19.60
C ASP A 200 9.63 2.32 18.92
N GLY A 201 8.95 3.31 19.50
CA GLY A 201 7.73 3.89 18.95
C GLY A 201 6.47 3.01 19.07
N PRO A 202 5.27 3.61 19.00
CA PRO A 202 4.00 2.86 19.05
C PRO A 202 3.63 2.14 17.76
N ASP A 203 4.02 2.67 16.59
CA ASP A 203 3.58 2.13 15.29
C ASP A 203 4.69 1.40 14.55
N HIS A 204 4.32 0.32 13.86
CA HIS A 204 5.22 -0.58 13.15
C HIS A 204 4.64 -0.95 11.79
N TRP A 205 5.45 -0.91 10.73
CA TRP A 205 5.03 -1.34 9.38
C TRP A 205 6.20 -1.90 8.57
N VAL A 206 5.88 -2.46 7.42
CA VAL A 206 6.86 -2.98 6.46
C VAL A 206 6.53 -2.47 5.07
N THR A 207 7.56 -2.08 4.33
CA THR A 207 7.47 -1.90 2.88
C THR A 207 8.04 -3.12 2.17
N ALA A 208 7.42 -3.57 1.08
CA ALA A 208 7.88 -4.67 0.24
C ALA A 208 7.75 -4.30 -1.24
N ASP A 209 8.87 -4.21 -1.96
CA ASP A 209 8.95 -3.71 -3.36
C ASP A 209 8.18 -2.39 -3.59
N GLY A 210 8.22 -1.48 -2.60
CA GLY A 210 7.54 -0.20 -2.64
C GLY A 210 6.05 -0.23 -2.25
N LEU A 211 5.47 -1.41 -1.99
CA LEU A 211 4.15 -1.54 -1.37
C LEU A 211 4.27 -1.44 0.15
N GLU A 212 3.40 -0.68 0.80
CA GLU A 212 3.37 -0.54 2.25
C GLU A 212 2.27 -1.40 2.89
N SER A 213 2.60 -2.08 4.00
CA SER A 213 1.63 -2.73 4.88
C SER A 213 0.87 -1.68 5.69
N PRO A 214 -0.37 -1.94 6.13
CA PRO A 214 -0.95 -1.11 7.19
C PRO A 214 -0.02 -1.11 8.41
N PRO A 215 0.32 0.04 9.02
CA PRO A 215 0.96 0.06 10.32
C PRO A 215 0.03 -0.49 11.39
N VAL A 216 0.67 -1.08 12.39
CA VAL A 216 0.03 -1.71 13.55
C VAL A 216 0.73 -1.22 14.81
N SER A 217 0.00 -1.26 15.93
CA SER A 217 0.52 -0.91 17.26
C SER A 217 0.26 -2.07 18.22
N TRP A 218 1.28 -2.49 18.97
CA TRP A 218 1.22 -3.63 19.92
C TRP A 218 2.02 -3.41 21.20
#